data_AF-A0A1I5AM07-F1
#
_entry.id   AF-A0A1I5AM07-F1
#
_cell.length_a   1.000
_cell.length_b   1.000
_cell.length_c   1.000
_cell.angle_alpha   90.00
_cell.angle_beta   90.00
_cell.angle_gamma   90.00
#
_symmetry.space_group_name_H-M   'P 1'
#
loop_
_entity.id
_entity.type
_entity.pdbx_description
1 polymer ?
#
loop_
_entity_poly.entity_id
_entity_poly.type
_entity_poly.pdbx_seq_one_letter_code
_entity_poly.pdbx_strand_id
1 'polypeptide(L)'
;MRKQFFLIALILTGFVGFSQDILNDPLFIKYEETFKTAYNNNVIDLYNAKSDEYNQKINKNKKFNDTPDNLENILKEDLKETKFKTVEEGVNLQKEIFSLLDEVREVTKENNMLFIELQKKYTAKEIFEAYELRNNPFKI
;
A
#
# COMPACT_ATOMS: atom_id res chain seq x y z
N MET A 1 7.61 -45.70 39.73
CA MET A 1 8.57 -44.57 39.75
C MET A 1 8.59 -43.93 38.37
N ARG A 2 8.30 -42.62 38.31
CA ARG A 2 8.88 -41.55 37.46
C ARG A 2 9.13 -41.86 35.97
N LYS A 3 8.83 -41.04 34.97
CA LYS A 3 8.25 -39.69 34.75
C LYS A 3 8.18 -39.58 33.20
N GLN A 4 7.14 -38.93 32.67
CA GLN A 4 7.14 -37.88 31.61
C GLN A 4 8.11 -38.08 30.40
N PHE A 5 7.69 -37.96 29.14
CA PHE A 5 7.19 -36.73 28.52
C PHE A 5 6.28 -37.02 27.31
N PHE A 6 5.24 -36.17 27.18
CA PHE A 6 4.56 -35.86 25.94
C PHE A 6 5.55 -35.68 24.78
N LEU A 7 5.25 -36.23 23.61
CA LEU A 7 5.57 -35.53 22.37
C LEU A 7 4.38 -35.64 21.42
N ILE A 8 3.49 -34.66 21.57
CA ILE A 8 2.72 -34.12 20.46
C ILE A 8 3.73 -33.78 19.37
N ALA A 9 3.68 -34.52 18.27
CA ALA A 9 4.26 -34.11 16.99
C ALA A 9 3.25 -34.41 15.87
N LEU A 10 1.98 -34.06 16.11
CA LEU A 10 1.24 -33.38 15.07
C LEU A 10 1.65 -31.90 15.16
N ILE A 11 1.76 -31.23 14.01
CA ILE A 11 2.12 -29.82 13.81
C ILE A 11 3.66 -29.63 13.71
N LEU A 12 4.17 -29.43 12.48
CA LEU A 12 5.21 -28.44 12.11
C LEU A 12 6.01 -28.72 10.81
N THR A 13 5.65 -29.68 9.96
CA THR A 13 6.30 -29.79 8.62
C THR A 13 5.43 -29.35 7.45
N GLY A 14 4.19 -28.90 7.70
CA GLY A 14 3.32 -28.31 6.67
C GLY A 14 3.58 -26.81 6.38
N PHE A 15 4.65 -26.23 6.91
CA PHE A 15 4.91 -24.78 6.89
C PHE A 15 6.34 -24.42 6.49
N VAL A 16 6.89 -25.08 5.46
CA VAL A 16 8.09 -24.59 4.74
C VAL A 16 8.06 -25.10 3.31
N GLY A 17 6.96 -24.79 2.62
CA GLY A 17 6.93 -24.74 1.17
C GLY A 17 7.02 -23.29 0.72
N PHE A 18 7.96 -22.49 1.27
CA PHE A 18 8.39 -21.30 0.55
C PHE A 18 8.90 -21.82 -0.79
N SER A 19 8.09 -21.72 -1.83
CA SER A 19 8.53 -22.17 -3.14
C SER A 19 9.71 -21.28 -3.52
N GLN A 20 10.94 -21.77 -3.37
CA GLN A 20 12.11 -21.11 -3.95
C GLN A 20 11.91 -20.85 -5.46
N ASP A 21 10.92 -21.53 -6.06
CA ASP A 21 10.39 -21.32 -7.39
C ASP A 21 9.94 -19.87 -7.64
N ILE A 22 9.27 -19.19 -6.71
CA ILE A 22 8.81 -17.80 -6.97
C ILE A 22 9.99 -16.85 -7.13
N LEU A 23 11.08 -17.04 -6.38
CA LEU A 23 12.26 -16.19 -6.46
C LEU A 23 12.94 -16.30 -7.83
N ASN A 24 12.75 -17.42 -8.54
CA ASN A 24 13.29 -17.65 -9.87
C ASN A 24 12.25 -17.46 -10.99
N ASP A 25 10.97 -17.16 -10.67
CA ASP A 25 9.95 -16.89 -11.69
C ASP A 25 10.28 -15.57 -12.42
N PRO A 26 10.45 -15.57 -13.75
CA PRO A 26 10.71 -14.36 -14.52
C PRO A 26 9.66 -13.26 -14.34
N LEU A 27 8.40 -13.65 -14.08
CA LEU A 27 7.31 -12.71 -13.82
C LEU A 27 7.51 -12.02 -12.46
N PHE A 28 8.01 -12.74 -11.46
CA PHE A 28 8.32 -12.18 -10.14
C PHE A 28 9.53 -11.26 -10.19
N ILE A 29 10.59 -11.65 -10.92
CA ILE A 29 11.77 -10.79 -11.14
C ILE A 29 11.34 -9.47 -11.80
N LYS A 30 10.52 -9.54 -12.85
CA LYS A 30 10.00 -8.33 -13.51
C LYS A 30 9.13 -7.50 -12.57
N TYR A 31 8.23 -8.13 -11.80
CA TYR A 31 7.41 -7.44 -10.79
C TYR A 31 8.28 -6.67 -9.79
N GLU A 32 9.35 -7.29 -9.28
CA GLU A 32 10.29 -6.67 -8.34
C GLU A 32 10.98 -5.43 -8.93
N GLU A 33 11.51 -5.55 -10.16
CA GLU A 33 12.19 -4.45 -10.85
C GLU A 33 11.24 -3.27 -11.10
N THR A 34 10.02 -3.55 -11.56
CA THR A 34 8.98 -2.52 -11.75
C THR A 34 8.55 -1.92 -10.41
N PHE A 35 8.46 -2.72 -9.34
CA PHE A 35 8.13 -2.23 -8.00
C PHE A 35 9.20 -1.22 -7.53
N LYS A 36 10.49 -1.57 -7.60
CA LYS A 36 11.57 -0.64 -7.22
C LYS A 36 11.52 0.66 -8.01
N THR A 37 11.24 0.57 -9.30
CA THR A 37 11.17 1.75 -10.19
C THR A 37 9.97 2.63 -9.85
N ALA A 38 8.80 2.03 -9.64
CA ALA A 38 7.58 2.77 -9.30
C ALA A 38 7.70 3.45 -7.92
N TYR A 39 8.27 2.76 -6.92
CA TYR A 39 8.36 3.25 -5.55
C TYR A 39 9.61 4.11 -5.25
N ASN A 40 10.56 4.21 -6.17
CA ASN A 40 11.61 5.23 -6.15
C ASN A 40 11.19 6.53 -6.87
N ASN A 41 9.94 6.62 -7.32
CA ASN A 41 9.41 7.81 -7.98
C ASN A 41 8.88 8.80 -6.93
N ASN A 42 9.39 10.04 -6.97
CA ASN A 42 9.01 11.13 -6.08
C ASN A 42 7.49 11.42 -6.05
N VAL A 43 6.74 11.01 -7.09
CA VAL A 43 5.28 11.20 -7.16
C VAL A 43 4.54 10.48 -6.03
N ILE A 44 4.94 9.25 -5.67
CA ILE A 44 4.28 8.49 -4.59
C ILE A 44 4.52 9.16 -3.24
N ASP A 45 5.76 9.61 -2.98
CA ASP A 45 6.11 10.32 -1.76
C ASP A 45 5.36 11.65 -1.65
N LEU A 46 5.25 12.39 -2.76
CA LEU A 46 4.51 13.65 -2.81
C LEU A 46 3.00 13.44 -2.58
N TYR A 47 2.41 12.42 -3.20
CA TYR A 47 1.02 12.03 -2.96
C TYR A 47 0.77 11.73 -1.48
N ASN A 48 1.65 10.94 -0.84
CA ASN A 48 1.54 10.60 0.57
C ASN A 48 1.66 11.84 1.46
N ALA A 49 2.65 12.70 1.19
CA ALA A 49 2.85 13.94 1.95
C ALA A 49 1.64 14.87 1.89
N LYS A 50 1.05 15.05 0.71
CA LYS A 50 -0.15 15.89 0.51
C LYS A 50 -1.39 15.28 1.14
N SER A 51 -1.56 13.96 1.01
CA SER A 51 -2.65 13.22 1.67
C SER A 51 -2.56 13.34 3.19
N ASP A 52 -1.35 13.27 3.75
CA ASP A 52 -1.11 13.46 5.18
C ASP A 52 -1.39 14.90 5.62
N GLU A 53 -0.98 15.91 4.83
CA GLU A 53 -1.32 17.31 5.09
C GLU A 53 -2.84 17.50 5.18
N TYR A 54 -3.59 16.93 4.23
CA TYR A 54 -5.04 16.99 4.22
C TYR A 54 -5.65 16.30 5.45
N ASN A 55 -5.20 15.07 5.75
CA ASN A 55 -5.65 14.28 6.89
C ASN A 55 -5.39 14.95 8.25
N GLN A 56 -4.35 15.78 8.36
CA GLN A 56 -4.06 16.55 9.57
C GLN A 56 -4.98 17.76 9.75
N LYS A 57 -5.58 18.25 8.65
CA LYS A 57 -6.47 19.42 8.62
C LYS A 57 -7.94 19.06 8.73
N ILE A 58 -8.37 17.87 8.31
CA ILE A 58 -9.75 17.41 8.49
C ILE A 58 -10.01 16.81 9.88
N ASN A 59 -11.28 16.82 10.30
CA ASN A 59 -11.71 16.09 11.48
C ASN A 59 -11.73 14.57 11.18
N LYS A 60 -10.97 13.78 11.93
CA LYS A 60 -10.87 12.32 11.72
C LYS A 60 -12.21 11.58 11.80
N ASN A 61 -13.21 12.16 12.47
CA ASN A 61 -14.56 11.60 12.58
C ASN A 61 -15.46 11.93 11.37
N LYS A 62 -15.01 12.82 10.48
CA LYS A 62 -15.67 13.21 9.23
C LYS A 62 -14.64 13.08 8.10
N LYS A 63 -14.30 11.84 7.72
CA LYS A 63 -13.53 11.64 6.48
C LYS A 63 -14.42 12.01 5.29
N PHE A 64 -14.05 13.08 4.61
CA PHE A 64 -14.72 13.52 3.39
C PHE A 64 -14.20 12.69 2.21
N ASN A 65 -14.77 11.50 2.02
CA ASN A 65 -14.45 10.58 0.92
C ASN A 65 -15.24 10.97 -0.34
N ASP A 66 -15.05 12.20 -0.83
CA ASP A 66 -15.87 12.75 -1.92
C ASP A 66 -15.02 13.36 -3.04
N THR A 67 -15.63 13.50 -4.22
CA THR A 67 -15.03 14.21 -5.35
C THR A 67 -14.82 15.70 -5.02
N PRO A 68 -13.89 16.40 -5.69
CA PRO A 68 -13.63 17.81 -5.43
C PRO A 68 -14.88 18.70 -5.52
N ASP A 69 -15.85 18.33 -6.36
CA ASP A 69 -17.08 19.09 -6.60
C ASP A 69 -18.04 19.07 -5.41
N ASN A 70 -18.07 17.97 -4.64
CA ASN A 70 -18.86 17.88 -3.40
C ASN A 70 -18.10 18.48 -2.22
N LEU A 71 -16.76 18.47 -2.27
CA LEU A 71 -15.91 18.95 -1.19
C LEU A 71 -16.09 20.45 -0.91
N GLU A 72 -16.34 21.28 -1.93
CA GLU A 72 -16.53 22.72 -1.73
C GLU A 72 -17.73 23.01 -0.82
N ASN A 73 -18.87 22.36 -1.05
CA ASN A 73 -20.08 22.55 -0.24
C ASN A 73 -19.92 21.97 1.17
N ILE A 74 -19.31 20.80 1.28
CA ILE A 74 -18.99 20.16 2.55
C ILE A 74 -18.07 21.07 3.39
N LEU A 75 -17.00 21.60 2.79
CA LEU A 75 -16.10 22.53 3.48
C LEU A 75 -16.77 23.85 3.82
N LYS A 76 -17.72 24.36 3.03
CA LYS A 76 -18.49 25.57 3.41
C LYS A 76 -19.30 25.36 4.69
N GLU A 77 -19.90 24.18 4.86
CA GLU A 77 -20.72 23.85 6.03
C GLU A 77 -19.87 23.51 7.27
N ASP A 78 -18.76 22.80 7.04
CA ASP A 78 -17.93 22.21 8.10
C ASP A 78 -16.57 22.90 8.30
N LEU A 79 -16.27 24.04 7.65
CA LEU A 79 -14.94 24.71 7.72
C LEU A 79 -14.47 24.89 9.17
N LYS A 80 -15.39 25.31 10.05
CA LYS A 80 -15.15 25.55 11.49
C LYS A 80 -14.65 24.31 12.25
N GLU A 81 -14.89 23.12 11.70
CA GLU A 81 -14.50 21.84 12.28
C GLU A 81 -13.19 21.31 11.67
N THR A 82 -12.61 22.05 10.73
CA THR A 82 -11.33 21.76 10.10
C THR A 82 -10.26 22.76 10.55
N LYS A 83 -9.00 22.51 10.16
CA LYS A 83 -7.88 23.45 10.33
C LYS A 83 -7.54 24.20 9.04
N PHE A 84 -8.37 24.11 8.01
CA PHE A 84 -8.21 24.92 6.80
C PHE A 84 -8.49 26.40 7.11
N LYS A 85 -7.70 27.31 6.55
CA LYS A 85 -7.92 28.75 6.68
C LYS A 85 -9.09 29.21 5.83
N THR A 86 -9.26 28.61 4.66
CA THR A 86 -10.33 28.90 3.71
C THR A 86 -10.85 27.62 3.06
N VAL A 87 -12.08 27.67 2.54
CA VAL A 87 -12.63 26.59 1.71
C VAL A 87 -11.74 26.34 0.49
N GLU A 88 -11.27 27.41 -0.16
CA GLU A 88 -10.41 27.35 -1.33
C GLU A 88 -9.10 26.60 -1.07
N GLU A 89 -8.47 26.80 0.11
CA GLU A 89 -7.27 26.04 0.51
C GLU A 89 -7.55 24.54 0.54
N GLY A 90 -8.65 24.12 1.16
CA GLY A 90 -9.02 22.70 1.24
C GLY A 90 -9.36 22.09 -0.11
N VAL A 91 -10.10 22.81 -0.95
CA VAL A 91 -10.43 22.38 -2.32
C VAL A 91 -9.17 22.25 -3.18
N ASN A 92 -8.26 23.22 -3.12
CA ASN A 92 -7.03 23.20 -3.91
C ASN A 92 -6.09 22.06 -3.48
N LEU A 93 -5.95 21.82 -2.17
CA LEU A 93 -5.16 20.70 -1.67
C LEU A 93 -5.75 19.35 -2.14
N GLN A 94 -7.08 19.19 -2.09
CA GLN A 94 -7.72 17.96 -2.56
C GLN A 94 -7.53 17.77 -4.08
N LYS A 95 -7.64 18.83 -4.88
CA LYS A 95 -7.36 18.78 -6.32
C LYS A 95 -5.93 18.33 -6.61
N GLU A 96 -4.96 18.85 -5.86
CA GLU A 96 -3.56 18.44 -5.96
C GLU A 96 -3.40 16.94 -5.65
N ILE A 97 -4.04 16.45 -4.58
CA ILE A 97 -4.05 15.03 -4.22
C ILE A 97 -4.65 14.16 -5.33
N PHE A 98 -5.75 14.58 -5.95
CA PHE A 98 -6.36 13.83 -7.06
C PHE A 98 -5.45 13.79 -8.30
N SER A 99 -4.83 14.92 -8.66
CA SER A 99 -3.85 14.94 -9.76
C SER A 99 -2.69 13.99 -9.51
N LEU A 100 -2.13 14.01 -8.29
CA LEU A 100 -1.06 13.11 -7.89
C LEU A 100 -1.53 11.65 -7.86
N LEU A 101 -2.78 11.37 -7.46
CA LEU A 101 -3.34 10.01 -7.47
C LEU A 101 -3.39 9.43 -8.88
N ASP A 102 -3.74 10.24 -9.88
CA ASP A 102 -3.77 9.79 -11.27
C ASP A 102 -2.35 9.48 -11.77
N GLU A 103 -1.35 10.30 -11.40
CA GLU A 103 0.05 9.98 -11.69
C GLU A 103 0.52 8.71 -10.96
N VAL A 104 0.18 8.53 -9.68
CA VAL A 104 0.47 7.30 -8.91
C VAL A 104 -0.14 6.06 -9.60
N ARG A 105 -1.38 6.17 -10.11
CA ARG A 105 -2.02 5.08 -10.84
C ARG A 105 -1.27 4.73 -12.12
N GLU A 106 -0.80 5.71 -12.87
CA GLU A 106 -0.04 5.47 -14.10
C GLU A 106 1.32 4.84 -13.80
N VAL A 107 2.08 5.33 -12.81
CA VAL A 107 3.41 4.75 -12.49
C VAL A 107 3.33 3.36 -11.87
N THR A 108 2.23 3.03 -11.19
CA THR A 108 2.03 1.70 -10.57
C THR A 108 1.26 0.72 -11.47
N LYS A 109 0.74 1.16 -12.61
CA LYS A 109 -0.12 0.36 -13.50
C LYS A 109 0.49 -0.98 -13.91
N GLU A 110 1.72 -0.94 -14.42
CA GLU A 110 2.42 -2.15 -14.85
C GLU A 110 2.71 -3.08 -13.65
N ASN A 111 3.13 -2.51 -12.52
CA ASN A 111 3.38 -3.30 -11.30
C ASN A 111 2.11 -4.01 -10.81
N ASN A 112 0.98 -3.32 -10.79
CA ASN A 112 -0.32 -3.89 -10.41
C ASN A 112 -0.78 -4.99 -11.37
N MET A 113 -0.58 -4.81 -12.69
CA MET A 113 -0.85 -5.87 -13.66
C MET A 113 0.00 -7.11 -13.42
N LEU A 114 1.32 -6.93 -13.20
CA LEU A 114 2.23 -8.04 -12.91
C LEU A 114 1.85 -8.78 -11.63
N PHE A 115 1.42 -8.04 -10.60
CA PHE A 115 0.91 -8.62 -9.36
C PHE A 115 -0.34 -9.48 -9.58
N ILE A 116 -1.32 -9.00 -10.36
CA ILE A 116 -2.53 -9.78 -10.71
C ILE A 116 -2.16 -11.06 -11.46
N GLU A 117 -1.20 -10.99 -12.38
CA GLU A 117 -0.72 -12.17 -13.11
C GLU A 117 0.01 -13.16 -12.19
N LEU A 118 0.82 -12.68 -11.24
CA LEU A 118 1.46 -13.52 -10.22
C LEU A 118 0.45 -14.20 -9.31
N GLN A 119 -0.64 -13.50 -8.96
CA GLN A 119 -1.70 -14.04 -8.11
C GLN A 119 -2.47 -15.22 -8.72
N LYS A 120 -2.32 -15.47 -10.03
CA LYS A 120 -2.84 -16.69 -10.68
C LYS A 120 -2.03 -17.93 -10.33
N LYS A 121 -0.78 -17.75 -9.85
CA LYS A 121 0.17 -18.84 -9.53
C LYS A 121 0.48 -18.93 -8.04
N TYR A 122 0.55 -17.79 -7.36
CA TYR A 122 0.99 -17.66 -5.98
C TYR A 122 -0.02 -16.85 -5.16
N THR A 123 -0.08 -17.08 -3.85
CA THR A 123 -0.86 -16.21 -2.97
C THR A 123 -0.21 -14.83 -2.85
N ALA A 124 -1.02 -13.80 -2.53
CA ALA A 124 -0.51 -12.47 -2.23
C ALA A 124 0.59 -12.50 -1.17
N LYS A 125 0.40 -13.32 -0.14
CA LYS A 125 1.34 -13.50 0.97
C LYS A 125 2.71 -14.01 0.46
N GLU A 126 2.73 -15.06 -0.34
CA GLU A 126 3.98 -15.61 -0.90
C GLU A 126 4.72 -14.59 -1.76
N ILE A 127 4.00 -13.78 -2.55
CA ILE A 127 4.58 -12.72 -3.37
C ILE A 127 5.25 -11.65 -2.49
N PHE A 128 4.58 -11.20 -1.43
CA PHE A 128 5.13 -10.19 -0.52
C PHE A 128 6.31 -10.73 0.30
N GLU A 129 6.20 -11.94 0.86
CA GLU A 129 7.29 -12.56 1.63
C GLU A 129 8.52 -12.81 0.74
N ALA A 130 8.33 -13.20 -0.53
CA ALA A 130 9.42 -13.33 -1.50
C ALA A 130 10.09 -11.99 -1.81
N TYR A 131 9.30 -10.92 -1.95
CA TYR A 131 9.83 -9.57 -2.15
C TYR A 131 10.63 -9.11 -0.92
N GLU A 132 10.10 -9.33 0.29
CA GLU A 132 10.78 -9.01 1.54
C GLU A 132 12.09 -9.79 1.70
N LEU A 133 12.08 -11.10 1.43
CA LEU A 133 13.27 -11.95 1.56
C LEU A 133 14.41 -11.48 0.64
N ARG A 134 14.11 -11.06 -0.59
CA ARG A 134 15.13 -10.61 -1.54
C ARG A 134 15.66 -9.21 -1.23
N ASN A 135 14.81 -8.32 -0.71
CA ASN A 135 15.16 -6.92 -0.46
C ASN A 135 15.61 -6.64 0.98
N ASN A 136 15.29 -7.53 1.91
CA ASN A 136 15.69 -7.47 3.32
C ASN A 136 16.11 -8.87 3.82
N PRO A 137 17.14 -9.49 3.25
CA PRO A 137 17.50 -10.89 3.55
C PRO A 137 17.91 -11.15 5.01
N PHE A 138 18.13 -10.09 5.80
CA PHE A 138 18.49 -10.16 7.21
C PHE A 138 17.31 -9.92 8.17
N LYS A 139 16.10 -9.65 7.66
CA LYS A 139 14.86 -9.70 8.45
C LYS A 139 14.37 -11.15 8.47
N ILE A 140 14.86 -11.93 9.42
CA ILE A 140 14.32 -13.25 9.79
C ILE A 140 13.94 -13.18 11.26
#